data_AF-A0A0F5HTD0-F1
#
_entry.id   AF-A0A0F5HTD0-F1
#
_cell.length_a   1.000
_cell.length_b   1.000
_cell.length_c   1.000
_cell.angle_alpha   90.00
_cell.angle_beta   90.00
_cell.angle_gamma   90.00
#
_symmetry.space_group_name_H-M   'P 1'
#
loop_
_entity.id
_entity.type
_entity.pdbx_description
1 polymer ?
#
loop_
_entity_poly.entity_id
_entity_poly.type
_entity_poly.pdbx_seq_one_letter_code
_entity_poly.pdbx_strand_id
1 'polypeptide(L)' 'MTNQTITVHCSFCDSDNVDKIAPFGTAQLVSQYYCNSCHSVFEFIRWQNPGKKEAEIQKVIKK' A
#
# COMPACT_ATOMS: atom_id res chain seq x y z
N MET A 1 1.93 15.07 -11.45
CA MET A 1 2.50 14.00 -10.63
C MET A 1 1.42 13.51 -9.68
N THR A 2 0.55 12.60 -10.10
CA THR A 2 -0.55 12.11 -9.24
C THR A 2 -0.03 10.95 -8.40
N ASN A 3 0.51 11.27 -7.22
CA ASN A 3 0.81 10.31 -6.17
C ASN A 3 -0.49 9.63 -5.76
N GLN A 4 -0.73 8.40 -6.24
CA GLN A 4 -1.80 7.56 -5.68
C GLN A 4 -1.33 7.08 -4.30
N THR A 5 -1.69 7.85 -3.28
CA THR A 5 -1.60 7.46 -1.88
C THR A 5 -2.62 6.34 -1.64
N ILE A 6 -2.14 5.09 -1.54
CA ILE A 6 -2.96 3.99 -1.06
C ILE A 6 -3.22 4.25 0.43
N THR A 7 -4.46 4.60 0.78
CA THR A 7 -4.89 4.72 2.17
C THR A 7 -5.01 3.31 2.76
N VAL A 8 -4.28 3.06 3.85
CA VAL A 8 -4.28 1.77 4.55
C VAL A 8 -5.19 1.89 5.75
N HIS A 9 -6.12 0.94 5.92
CA HIS A 9 -7.02 0.86 7.06
C HIS A 9 -6.66 -0.33 7.94
N CYS A 10 -6.83 -0.19 9.25
CA CYS A 10 -6.61 -1.25 10.20
C CYS A 10 -7.61 -2.40 10.00
N SER A 11 -7.11 -3.63 9.83
CA SER A 11 -7.95 -4.81 9.63
C SER A 11 -8.83 -5.20 10.83
N PHE A 12 -8.66 -4.55 11.98
CA PHE A 12 -9.38 -4.87 13.22
C PHE A 12 -10.44 -3.83 13.59
N CYS A 13 -10.12 -2.54 13.45
CA CYS A 13 -10.99 -1.44 13.88
C CYS A 13 -11.34 -0.45 12.76
N ASP A 14 -10.88 -0.71 11.53
CA ASP A 14 -11.11 0.11 10.32
C ASP A 14 -10.55 1.55 10.37
N SER A 15 -9.84 1.90 11.43
CA SER A 15 -9.18 3.20 11.57
C SER A 15 -8.11 3.39 10.50
N ASP A 16 -7.99 4.62 10.02
CA ASP A 16 -6.93 5.13 9.13
C ASP A 16 -5.70 5.65 9.90
N ASN A 17 -5.76 5.70 11.23
CA ASN A 17 -4.65 6.10 12.10
C ASN A 17 -3.65 4.96 12.27
N VAL A 18 -2.91 4.67 11.19
CA VAL A 18 -1.98 3.55 11.10
C VAL A 18 -0.59 4.00 10.63
N ASP A 19 0.45 3.48 11.27
CA ASP A 19 1.84 3.73 10.93
C ASP A 19 2.48 2.49 10.34
N LYS A 20 3.24 2.65 9.24
CA LYS A 20 4.04 1.56 8.69
C LYS A 20 5.27 1.37 9.58
N ILE A 21 5.41 0.19 10.17
CA ILE A 21 6.52 -0.14 11.06
C ILE A 21 7.59 -1.01 10.39
N ALA A 22 7.23 -1.80 9.38
CA ALA A 22 8.21 -2.56 8.60
C ALA A 22 7.78 -2.71 7.13
N PRO A 23 8.73 -2.62 6.18
CA PRO A 23 8.44 -2.80 4.76
C PRO A 23 8.14 -4.26 4.39
N PHE A 24 8.55 -5.20 5.24
CA PHE A 24 8.36 -6.64 5.09
C PHE A 24 7.86 -7.22 6.43
N GLY A 25 6.88 -8.13 6.37
CA GLY A 25 6.35 -8.82 7.55
C GLY A 25 6.74 -10.29 7.58
N THR A 26 5.80 -11.14 7.99
CA THR A 26 5.97 -12.61 8.00
C THR A 26 6.21 -13.20 6.60
N ALA A 27 5.71 -12.52 5.56
CA ALA A 27 5.96 -12.83 4.16
C ALA A 27 6.61 -11.65 3.43
N GLN A 28 7.40 -11.94 2.40
CA GLN A 28 8.06 -10.91 1.58
C GLN A 28 7.07 -10.00 0.83
N LEU A 29 5.83 -10.47 0.65
CA LEU A 29 4.78 -9.80 -0.12
C LEU A 29 3.94 -8.85 0.74
N VAL A 30 4.13 -8.84 2.07
CA VAL A 30 3.36 -8.00 2.99
C VAL A 30 4.23 -6.93 3.64
N SER A 31 3.63 -5.81 4.00
CA SER A 31 4.23 -4.82 4.91
C SER A 31 3.48 -4.84 6.24
N GLN A 32 4.17 -4.55 7.33
CA GLN A 32 3.58 -4.47 8.67
C GLN A 32 3.24 -3.04 9.05
N TYR A 33 2.10 -2.91 9.71
CA TYR A 33 1.53 -1.67 10.20
C TYR A 33 1.11 -1.80 11.66
N TYR A 34 1.20 -0.70 12.39
CA TYR A 34 0.68 -0.54 13.74
C TYR A 34 -0.50 0.44 13.72
N CYS A 35 -1.61 0.08 14.35
CA CYS A 35 -2.74 0.99 14.50
C CYS A 35 -2.65 1.75 15.83
N ASN A 36 -2.69 3.08 15.78
CA ASN A 36 -2.68 3.94 16.96
C ASN A 36 -4.05 4.04 17.66
N SER A 37 -5.14 3.56 17.05
CA SER A 37 -6.47 3.57 17.66
C SER A 37 -6.76 2.34 18.50
N CYS A 38 -6.43 1.14 18.02
CA CYS A 38 -6.66 -0.12 18.74
C CYS A 38 -5.37 -0.84 19.16
N HIS A 39 -4.20 -0.21 18.97
CA HIS A 39 -2.88 -0.69 19.38
C HIS A 39 -2.53 -2.10 18.86
N SER A 40 -3.07 -2.47 17.70
CA SER A 40 -2.87 -3.79 17.10
C SER A 40 -1.90 -3.71 15.92
N VAL A 41 -1.07 -4.75 15.77
CA VAL A 41 -0.18 -4.93 14.61
C VAL A 41 -0.90 -5.78 13.57
N PHE A 42 -0.87 -5.35 12.31
CA PHE A 42 -1.47 -6.07 11.19
C PHE A 42 -0.58 -6.01 9.94
N GLU A 43 -0.90 -6.87 8.97
CA GLU A 43 -0.15 -7.01 7.72
C GLU A 43 -1.01 -6.61 6.53
N PHE A 44 -0.41 -5.91 5.57
CA PHE A 44 -1.06 -5.48 4.34
C PHE A 44 -0.31 -6.00 3.11
N ILE A 45 -1.05 -6.61 2.18
CA ILE A 45 -0.46 -7.20 0.97
C ILE A 45 -0.03 -6.09 0.01
N ARG A 46 1.22 -6.14 -0.42
CA ARG A 46 1.79 -5.25 -1.44
C ARG A 46 1.37 -5.72 -2.83
N TRP A 47 0.17 -5.35 -3.24
CA TRP A 47 -0.25 -5.56 -4.62
C TRP A 47 0.53 -4.60 -5.54
N GLN A 48 1.41 -5.14 -6.38
CA GLN A 48 1.91 -4.38 -7.51
C GLN A 48 0.78 -4.31 -8.54
N ASN A 49 0.19 -3.13 -8.77
CA ASN A 49 -0.73 -2.96 -9.88
C ASN A 49 0.10 -2.94 -11.18
N PRO A 50 0.05 -3.98 -12.05
CA PRO A 50 0.80 -3.99 -13.29
C PRO A 50 0.36 -2.89 -14.28
N GLY A 51 -0.84 -2.30 -14.09
CA GLY A 51 -1.42 -1.28 -14.97
C GLY A 51 -0.68 0.07 -14.99
N LYS A 52 0.43 0.23 -14.25
CA LYS A 52 1.27 1.44 -14.33
C LYS A 52 2.33 1.41 -15.44
N LYS A 53 2.61 0.27 -16.08
CA LYS A 53 3.54 0.23 -17.23
C LYS A 53 2.88 0.51 -18.57
N GLU A 54 1.58 0.25 -18.72
CA GLU A 54 0.86 0.47 -19.99
C GLU A 54 0.51 1.95 -20.23
N ALA A 55 0.29 2.73 -19.17
CA ALA A 55 0.04 4.16 -19.27
C ALA A 55 1.28 5.00 -19.67
N GLU A 56 2.48 4.42 -19.64
CA GLU A 56 3.72 5.08 -20.06
C GLU A 56 4.03 4.83 -21.55
N ILE A 57 3.71 3.63 -22.07
CA ILE A 57 3.98 3.26 -23.47
C ILE A 57 3.06 4.01 -24.45
N GLN A 58 1.80 4.27 -24.08
CA GLN A 58 0.85 4.99 -24.96
C GLN A 58 1.23 6.47 -25.23
N LYS A 59 2.14 7.06 -24.44
CA LYS A 59 2.62 8.44 -24.65
C LYS A 59 3.76 8.54 -25.66
N VAL A 60 4.45 7.44 -25.97
CA VAL A 60 5.60 7.43 -26.90
C VAL A 60 5.15 7.28 -28.36
N ILE A 61 4.05 6.58 -28.62
CA ILE A 61 3.62 6.20 -29.98
C ILE A 61 2.79 7.29 -30.68
N LYS A 62 2.35 8.34 -29.96
CA LYS A 62 1.57 9.47 -30.52
C LYS A 62 2.38 10.78 -30.61
N LYS A 63 3.69 10.71 -30.85
CA LYS A 63 4.50 11.89 -31.18
C LYS A 63 4.77 11.96 -32.68
#